data_AF-A0A9W9XV81-F1
#
_entry.id   AF-A0A9W9XV81-F1
#
_cell.length_a   1.000
_cell.length_b   1.000
_cell.length_c   1.000
_cell.angle_alpha   90.00
_cell.angle_beta   90.00
_cell.angle_gamma   90.00
#
_symmetry.space_group_name_H-M   'P 1'
#
loop_
_entity.id
_entity.type
_entity.pdbx_description
1 polymer ?
#
loop_
_entity_poly.entity_id
_entity_poly.type
_entity_poly.pdbx_seq_one_letter_code
_entity_poly.pdbx_strand_id
1 'polypeptide(L)'
;MDPFERLPAELINHIILFAADFVGIESLLTASPRVHAVFLDRPGLLLQELVASNSISSAAPIQEIIQKVWLLHSPSFNFHSVEEYIQYAESVHDQPSIYSDGAEVLQMLHISAQIQRLACKCLWTMQQNFISVVSASPAGRLSGPIRAQKAAKPFSWVEESNMHWALWHLRHYSDLHNYASRLDWPEHSMKKVNEYHIWNKIKGLTAEVISTVAAVLSDLGLSPIYSYPYLGEHEESIQGVWWYRSETPPPLFYSFDLEGSMDIAIWPSPPIPSDDIVIDAWHLDVSRCGQTPPHLEWYKNWARIRAYERQIPNYTPLRIQPYRRLGVFIWDVWRMYSTGLIMWNSRPPLIPAPDWDAEVGELIGLGHVAMVEWHSRWLTLAGTTC
;
A
#
# COMPACT_ATOMS: atom_id res chain seq x y z
N MET A 1 -33.03 -19.88 1.69
CA MET A 1 -33.81 -18.94 0.84
C MET A 1 -32.90 -17.76 0.58
N ASP A 2 -32.74 -17.39 -0.68
CA ASP A 2 -31.97 -16.20 -1.07
C ASP A 2 -32.76 -14.95 -0.65
N PRO A 3 -32.24 -14.09 0.25
CA PRO A 3 -32.95 -12.91 0.72
C PRO A 3 -33.20 -11.87 -0.39
N PHE A 4 -32.46 -11.94 -1.49
CA PHE A 4 -32.56 -11.01 -2.61
C PHE A 4 -33.66 -11.37 -3.61
N GLU A 5 -34.25 -12.57 -3.55
CA GLU A 5 -35.31 -13.03 -4.48
C GLU A 5 -36.51 -12.08 -4.55
N ARG A 6 -36.86 -11.44 -3.43
CA ARG A 6 -38.02 -10.54 -3.33
C ARG A 6 -37.68 -9.07 -3.53
N LEU A 7 -36.40 -8.73 -3.67
CA LEU A 7 -35.97 -7.35 -3.80
C LEU A 7 -36.01 -6.91 -5.27
N PRO A 8 -36.53 -5.70 -5.56
CA PRO A 8 -36.36 -5.04 -6.84
C PRO A 8 -34.87 -4.88 -7.20
N ALA A 9 -34.54 -4.88 -8.49
CA ALA A 9 -33.16 -4.78 -8.96
C ALA A 9 -32.50 -3.47 -8.50
N GLU A 10 -33.27 -2.39 -8.38
CA GLU A 10 -32.83 -1.08 -7.94
C GLU A 10 -32.35 -1.08 -6.48
N LEU A 11 -33.02 -1.85 -5.62
CA LEU A 11 -32.59 -2.02 -4.23
C LEU A 11 -31.35 -2.90 -4.13
N ILE A 12 -31.24 -3.92 -4.98
CA ILE A 12 -30.03 -4.75 -5.06
C ILE A 12 -28.83 -3.90 -5.47
N ASN A 13 -28.98 -3.04 -6.49
CA ASN A 13 -27.92 -2.11 -6.91
C ASN A 13 -27.52 -1.16 -5.77
N HIS A 14 -28.49 -0.59 -5.03
CA HIS A 14 -28.17 0.23 -3.87
C HIS A 14 -27.41 -0.53 -2.79
N ILE A 15 -27.75 -1.80 -2.52
CA ILE A 15 -27.04 -2.62 -1.53
C ILE A 15 -25.60 -2.87 -1.98
N ILE A 16 -25.39 -3.21 -3.26
CA ILE A 16 -24.05 -3.43 -3.85
C ILE A 16 -23.20 -2.16 -3.70
N LEU A 17 -23.72 -1.01 -4.10
CA LEU A 17 -22.99 0.27 -4.05
C LEU A 17 -22.80 0.78 -2.62
N PHE A 18 -23.71 0.48 -1.69
CA PHE A 18 -23.59 0.87 -0.29
C PHE A 18 -22.53 0.05 0.44
N ALA A 19 -22.41 -1.25 0.15
CA ALA A 19 -21.35 -2.08 0.71
C ALA A 19 -19.97 -1.59 0.26
N ALA A 20 -19.83 -1.29 -1.05
CA ALA A 20 -18.63 -0.76 -1.69
C ALA A 20 -17.32 -1.52 -1.35
N ASP A 21 -17.40 -2.76 -0.89
CA ASP A 21 -16.27 -3.62 -0.57
C ASP A 21 -16.21 -4.79 -1.56
N PHE A 22 -15.08 -4.97 -2.24
CA PHE A 22 -14.98 -5.90 -3.35
C PHE A 22 -15.12 -7.36 -2.91
N VAL A 23 -14.64 -7.68 -1.70
CA VAL A 23 -14.73 -9.05 -1.17
C VAL A 23 -16.16 -9.43 -0.82
N GLY A 24 -16.90 -8.54 -0.17
CA GLY A 24 -18.32 -8.73 0.15
C GLY A 24 -19.14 -8.88 -1.12
N ILE A 25 -18.87 -8.07 -2.15
CA ILE A 25 -19.55 -8.17 -3.45
C ILE A 25 -19.23 -9.49 -4.14
N GLU A 26 -17.96 -9.89 -4.23
CA GLU A 26 -17.58 -11.19 -4.78
C GLU A 26 -18.30 -12.36 -4.07
N SER A 27 -18.40 -12.26 -2.74
CA SER A 27 -19.12 -13.24 -1.92
C SER A 27 -20.63 -13.23 -2.19
N LEU A 28 -21.24 -12.04 -2.35
CA LEU A 28 -22.66 -11.88 -2.66
C LEU A 28 -23.00 -12.43 -4.05
N LEU A 29 -22.16 -12.19 -5.06
CA LEU A 29 -22.34 -12.74 -6.40
C LEU A 29 -22.26 -14.27 -6.41
N THR A 30 -21.42 -14.85 -5.55
CA THR A 30 -21.33 -16.30 -5.38
C THR A 30 -22.53 -16.87 -4.62
N ALA A 31 -23.03 -16.16 -3.62
CA ALA A 31 -24.09 -16.63 -2.72
C ALA A 31 -25.51 -16.45 -3.28
N SER A 32 -25.74 -15.44 -4.14
CA SER A 32 -27.07 -15.12 -4.68
C SER A 32 -27.05 -15.05 -6.21
N PRO A 33 -27.71 -16.01 -6.90
CA PRO A 33 -27.91 -15.95 -8.35
C PRO A 33 -28.68 -14.70 -8.78
N ARG A 34 -29.56 -14.18 -7.92
CA ARG A 34 -30.33 -12.96 -8.20
C ARG A 34 -29.43 -11.73 -8.21
N VAL A 35 -28.54 -11.58 -7.23
CA VAL A 35 -27.53 -10.50 -7.20
C VAL A 35 -26.60 -10.62 -8.41
N HIS A 36 -26.15 -11.84 -8.72
CA HIS A 36 -25.31 -12.10 -9.89
C HIS A 36 -25.97 -11.66 -11.21
N ALA A 37 -27.25 -11.99 -11.41
CA ALA A 37 -28.00 -11.59 -12.60
C ALA A 37 -28.18 -10.07 -12.68
N VAL A 38 -28.44 -9.38 -11.56
CA VAL A 38 -28.58 -7.91 -11.53
C VAL A 38 -27.24 -7.24 -11.84
N PHE A 39 -26.14 -7.75 -11.29
CA PHE A 39 -24.80 -7.23 -11.55
C PHE A 39 -24.42 -7.35 -13.04
N LEU A 40 -24.73 -8.49 -13.66
CA LEU A 40 -24.44 -8.73 -15.08
C LEU A 40 -25.39 -8.02 -16.07
N ASP A 41 -26.43 -7.34 -15.61
CA ASP A 41 -27.25 -6.48 -16.49
C ASP A 41 -26.44 -5.29 -17.01
N ARG A 42 -25.58 -4.71 -16.15
CA ARG A 42 -24.74 -3.54 -16.45
C ARG A 42 -23.37 -3.62 -15.78
N PRO A 43 -22.56 -4.64 -16.12
CA PRO A 43 -21.37 -4.98 -15.35
C PRO A 43 -20.32 -3.85 -15.38
N GLY A 44 -20.05 -3.26 -16.55
CA GLY A 44 -19.06 -2.18 -16.68
C GLY A 44 -19.43 -0.93 -15.88
N LEU A 45 -20.70 -0.51 -15.92
CA LEU A 45 -21.19 0.65 -15.19
C LEU A 45 -21.12 0.42 -13.67
N LEU A 46 -21.60 -0.74 -13.20
CA LEU A 46 -21.59 -1.06 -11.77
C LEU A 46 -20.17 -1.15 -11.21
N LEU A 47 -19.22 -1.73 -11.94
CA LEU A 47 -17.82 -1.76 -11.49
C LEU A 47 -17.22 -0.36 -11.38
N GLN A 48 -17.50 0.54 -12.32
CA GLN A 48 -17.06 1.93 -12.23
C GLN A 48 -17.67 2.65 -11.04
N GLU A 49 -18.98 2.48 -10.80
CA GLU A 49 -19.66 3.05 -9.64
C GLU A 49 -19.12 2.48 -8.33
N LEU A 50 -18.73 1.20 -8.29
CA LEU A 50 -18.09 0.57 -7.13
C LEU A 50 -16.71 1.15 -6.85
N VAL A 51 -15.87 1.30 -7.87
CA VAL A 51 -14.55 1.94 -7.73
C VAL A 51 -14.70 3.38 -7.27
N ALA A 52 -15.71 4.11 -7.76
CA ALA A 52 -15.99 5.48 -7.35
C ALA A 52 -16.57 5.58 -5.92
N SER A 53 -17.33 4.59 -5.47
CA SER A 53 -17.96 4.56 -4.13
C SER A 53 -17.03 4.05 -3.04
N ASN A 54 -16.03 3.23 -3.39
CA ASN A 54 -15.04 2.73 -2.44
C ASN A 54 -14.07 3.84 -2.02
N SER A 55 -13.92 4.06 -0.70
CA SER A 55 -13.14 5.19 -0.17
C SER A 55 -11.65 5.17 -0.57
N ILE A 56 -11.08 3.98 -0.78
CA ILE A 56 -9.66 3.81 -1.13
C ILE A 56 -9.48 3.81 -2.65
N SER A 57 -10.28 3.02 -3.36
CA SER A 57 -10.17 2.84 -4.80
C SER A 57 -10.60 4.07 -5.58
N SER A 58 -11.32 5.00 -4.95
CA SER A 58 -11.65 6.30 -5.53
C SER A 58 -10.49 7.30 -5.51
N ALA A 59 -9.38 7.01 -4.82
CA ALA A 59 -8.20 7.86 -4.84
C ALA A 59 -7.60 7.90 -6.25
N ALA A 60 -7.39 9.10 -6.80
CA ALA A 60 -6.91 9.27 -8.17
C ALA A 60 -5.64 8.44 -8.49
N PRO A 61 -4.57 8.42 -7.66
CA PRO A 61 -3.40 7.59 -7.95
C PRO A 61 -3.69 6.09 -8.03
N ILE A 62 -4.70 5.60 -7.32
CA ILE A 62 -5.11 4.19 -7.34
C ILE A 62 -6.00 3.91 -8.56
N GLN A 63 -6.97 4.78 -8.84
CA GLN A 63 -7.82 4.68 -10.03
C GLN A 63 -7.01 4.59 -11.32
N GLU A 64 -5.98 5.43 -11.45
CA GLU A 64 -5.09 5.42 -12.61
C GLU A 64 -4.42 4.05 -12.83
N ILE A 65 -4.05 3.35 -11.76
CA ILE A 65 -3.40 2.03 -11.85
C ILE A 65 -4.44 0.92 -12.08
N ILE A 66 -5.62 1.01 -11.46
CA ILE A 66 -6.73 0.08 -11.71
C ILE A 66 -7.08 0.08 -13.20
N GLN A 67 -7.18 1.26 -13.82
CA GLN A 67 -7.41 1.39 -15.26
C GLN A 67 -6.31 0.69 -16.08
N LYS A 68 -5.03 0.91 -15.72
CA LYS A 68 -3.89 0.26 -16.37
C LYS A 68 -3.92 -1.26 -16.27
N VAL A 69 -4.31 -1.82 -15.12
CA VAL A 69 -4.50 -3.27 -14.96
C VAL A 69 -5.67 -3.77 -15.80
N TRP A 70 -6.80 -3.05 -15.80
CA TRP A 70 -7.95 -3.40 -16.64
C TRP A 70 -7.58 -3.47 -18.12
N LEU A 71 -6.82 -2.51 -18.64
CA LEU A 71 -6.34 -2.52 -20.02
C LEU A 71 -5.56 -3.78 -20.39
N LEU A 72 -4.75 -4.31 -19.47
CA LEU A 72 -3.96 -5.54 -19.71
C LEU A 72 -4.80 -6.82 -19.64
N HIS A 73 -5.93 -6.76 -18.94
CA HIS A 73 -6.84 -7.88 -18.75
C HIS A 73 -8.02 -7.90 -19.73
N SER A 74 -8.25 -6.83 -20.49
CA SER A 74 -9.29 -6.83 -21.52
C SER A 74 -8.77 -7.45 -22.83
N PRO A 75 -9.40 -8.52 -23.35
CA PRO A 75 -9.08 -9.12 -24.65
C PRO A 75 -9.30 -8.18 -25.83
N SER A 76 -10.01 -7.06 -25.64
CA SER A 76 -10.24 -6.07 -26.68
C SER A 76 -8.96 -5.30 -27.06
N PHE A 77 -7.92 -5.36 -26.22
CA PHE A 77 -6.64 -4.70 -26.47
C PHE A 77 -5.54 -5.71 -26.76
N ASN A 78 -4.73 -5.40 -27.76
CA ASN A 78 -3.54 -6.19 -28.10
C ASN A 78 -2.35 -5.28 -28.43
N PHE A 79 -1.54 -4.99 -27.42
CA PHE A 79 -0.33 -4.16 -27.53
C PHE A 79 0.90 -5.00 -27.93
N HIS A 80 1.71 -4.49 -28.85
CA HIS A 80 2.90 -5.15 -29.39
C HIS A 80 4.22 -4.55 -28.87
N SER A 81 4.15 -3.43 -28.16
CA SER A 81 5.28 -2.80 -27.48
C SER A 81 4.83 -2.04 -26.24
N VAL A 82 5.78 -1.73 -25.36
CA VAL A 82 5.50 -0.94 -24.17
C VAL A 82 5.21 0.52 -24.52
N GLU A 83 5.78 1.03 -25.60
CA GLU A 83 5.54 2.38 -26.09
C GLU A 83 4.08 2.53 -26.55
N GLU A 84 3.56 1.55 -27.30
CA GLU A 84 2.15 1.50 -27.70
C GLU A 84 1.23 1.44 -26.49
N TYR A 85 1.56 0.56 -25.52
CA TYR A 85 0.82 0.44 -24.26
C TYR A 85 0.80 1.75 -23.47
N ILE A 86 1.95 2.39 -23.25
CA ILE A 86 2.05 3.65 -22.49
C ILE A 86 1.26 4.75 -23.18
N GLN A 87 1.45 4.92 -24.50
CA GLN A 87 0.74 5.93 -25.27
C GLN A 87 -0.79 5.75 -25.15
N TYR A 88 -1.26 4.51 -25.19
CA TYR A 88 -2.68 4.22 -25.04
C TYR A 88 -3.17 4.47 -23.60
N ALA A 89 -2.46 3.96 -22.60
CA ALA A 89 -2.80 4.13 -21.19
C ALA A 89 -2.88 5.61 -20.78
N GLU A 90 -1.99 6.47 -21.28
CA GLU A 90 -2.03 7.91 -21.03
C GLU A 90 -3.21 8.61 -21.71
N SER A 91 -3.68 8.07 -22.85
CA SER A 91 -4.82 8.63 -23.61
C SER A 91 -6.19 8.25 -23.05
N VAL A 92 -6.29 7.13 -22.33
CA VAL A 92 -7.55 6.59 -21.79
C VAL A 92 -7.95 7.24 -20.46
N HIS A 93 -7.07 8.03 -19.83
CA HIS A 93 -7.38 8.74 -18.57
C HIS A 93 -8.67 9.57 -18.63
N ASP A 94 -9.13 9.96 -19.83
CA ASP A 94 -10.34 10.77 -20.04
C ASP A 94 -11.61 9.97 -20.46
N GLN A 95 -11.56 8.64 -20.64
CA GLN A 95 -12.72 7.85 -21.08
C GLN A 95 -12.91 6.54 -20.31
N PRO A 96 -13.95 6.40 -19.48
CA PRO A 96 -14.33 5.12 -18.88
C PRO A 96 -14.82 4.17 -19.98
N SER A 97 -14.25 2.97 -20.11
CA SER A 97 -14.77 1.95 -21.02
C SER A 97 -16.08 1.38 -20.46
N ILE A 98 -17.20 2.02 -20.80
CA ILE A 98 -18.56 1.63 -20.36
C ILE A 98 -18.98 0.25 -20.94
N TYR A 99 -18.24 -0.29 -21.92
CA TYR A 99 -18.63 -1.44 -22.76
C TYR A 99 -17.88 -2.74 -22.47
N SER A 100 -17.49 -3.01 -21.22
CA SER A 100 -16.83 -4.28 -20.90
C SER A 100 -17.79 -5.45 -20.79
N ASP A 101 -17.35 -6.58 -21.31
CA ASP A 101 -18.02 -7.87 -21.19
C ASP A 101 -18.10 -8.32 -19.71
N GLY A 102 -19.11 -9.13 -19.39
CA GLY A 102 -19.34 -9.61 -18.02
C GLY A 102 -18.15 -10.40 -17.47
N ALA A 103 -17.46 -11.18 -18.31
CA ALA A 103 -16.29 -11.95 -17.88
C ALA A 103 -15.10 -11.04 -17.51
N GLU A 104 -14.85 -9.98 -18.28
CA GLU A 104 -13.80 -8.99 -17.98
C GLU A 104 -14.05 -8.32 -16.63
N VAL A 105 -15.29 -7.90 -16.41
CA VAL A 105 -15.69 -7.21 -15.18
C VAL A 105 -15.58 -8.13 -13.97
N LEU A 106 -16.02 -9.38 -14.09
CA LEU A 106 -15.88 -10.37 -13.02
C LEU A 106 -14.41 -10.66 -12.70
N GLN A 107 -13.53 -10.71 -13.71
CA GLN A 107 -12.09 -10.84 -13.49
C GLN A 107 -11.52 -9.63 -12.75
N MET A 108 -11.88 -8.41 -13.14
CA MET A 108 -11.44 -7.21 -12.43
C MET A 108 -11.97 -7.13 -11.01
N LEU A 109 -13.22 -7.53 -10.77
CA LEU A 109 -13.78 -7.65 -9.43
C LEU A 109 -12.98 -8.65 -8.57
N HIS A 110 -12.63 -9.80 -9.14
CA HIS A 110 -11.81 -10.81 -8.46
C HIS A 110 -10.42 -10.26 -8.09
N ILE A 111 -9.76 -9.57 -9.02
CA ILE A 111 -8.46 -8.92 -8.77
C ILE A 111 -8.60 -7.88 -7.65
N SER A 112 -9.62 -7.02 -7.69
CA SER A 112 -9.85 -6.02 -6.64
C SER A 112 -10.11 -6.65 -5.27
N ALA A 113 -10.90 -7.73 -5.22
CA ALA A 113 -11.14 -8.48 -3.99
C ALA A 113 -9.85 -9.14 -3.47
N GLN A 114 -9.01 -9.68 -4.35
CA GLN A 114 -7.69 -10.22 -4.01
C GLN A 114 -6.78 -9.14 -3.42
N ILE A 115 -6.69 -7.96 -4.06
CA ILE A 115 -5.90 -6.83 -3.56
C ILE A 115 -6.39 -6.38 -2.18
N GLN A 116 -7.70 -6.28 -1.97
CA GLN A 116 -8.27 -5.91 -0.67
C GLN A 116 -7.91 -6.93 0.42
N ARG A 117 -7.99 -8.24 0.13
CA ARG A 117 -7.60 -9.30 1.07
C ARG A 117 -6.11 -9.22 1.43
N LEU A 118 -5.25 -9.03 0.43
CA LEU A 118 -3.81 -8.87 0.62
C LEU A 118 -3.50 -7.62 1.45
N ALA A 119 -4.16 -6.50 1.17
CA ALA A 119 -4.01 -5.26 1.92
C ALA A 119 -4.33 -5.48 3.41
N CYS A 120 -5.47 -6.10 3.71
CA CYS A 120 -5.87 -6.43 5.08
C CYS A 120 -4.83 -7.33 5.74
N LYS A 121 -4.39 -8.40 5.08
CA LYS A 121 -3.41 -9.33 5.66
C LYS A 121 -2.06 -8.68 5.94
N CYS A 122 -1.55 -7.88 4.99
CA CYS A 122 -0.29 -7.15 5.13
C CYS A 122 -0.36 -6.13 6.27
N LEU A 123 -1.39 -5.28 6.29
CA LEU A 123 -1.58 -4.27 7.34
C LEU A 123 -1.69 -4.91 8.72
N TRP A 124 -2.50 -5.96 8.86
CA TRP A 124 -2.63 -6.70 10.11
C TRP A 124 -1.28 -7.26 10.57
N THR A 125 -0.57 -7.94 9.68
CA THR A 125 0.73 -8.57 9.98
C THR A 125 1.75 -7.53 10.42
N MET A 126 1.88 -6.43 9.67
CA MET A 126 2.78 -5.33 10.01
C MET A 126 2.40 -4.70 11.36
N GLN A 127 1.10 -4.49 11.62
CA GLN A 127 0.64 -3.89 12.86
C GLN A 127 0.91 -4.79 14.06
N GLN A 128 0.66 -6.10 13.97
CA GLN A 128 0.95 -7.04 15.07
C GLN A 128 2.45 -7.09 15.39
N ASN A 129 3.30 -7.13 14.35
CA ASN A 129 4.75 -7.04 14.52
C ASN A 129 5.15 -5.72 15.19
N PHE A 130 4.55 -4.62 14.74
CA PHE A 130 4.81 -3.29 15.26
C PHE A 130 4.42 -3.16 16.74
N ILE A 131 3.20 -3.56 17.11
CA ILE A 131 2.69 -3.61 18.48
C ILE A 131 3.65 -4.41 19.37
N SER A 132 4.01 -5.62 18.94
CA SER A 132 4.91 -6.51 19.69
C SER A 132 6.24 -5.80 20.01
N VAL A 133 6.88 -5.21 19.01
CA VAL A 133 8.19 -4.56 19.17
C VAL A 133 8.12 -3.28 20.01
N VAL A 134 7.11 -2.42 19.79
CA VAL A 134 7.00 -1.19 20.58
C VAL A 134 6.54 -1.44 22.01
N SER A 135 5.84 -2.56 22.27
CA SER A 135 5.44 -2.97 23.63
C SER A 135 6.63 -3.36 24.51
N ALA A 136 7.71 -3.85 23.89
CA ALA A 136 8.89 -4.34 24.61
C ALA A 136 9.84 -3.22 25.06
N SER A 137 9.69 -2.00 24.53
CA SER A 137 10.61 -0.89 24.81
C SER A 137 9.87 0.40 25.17
N PRO A 138 10.30 1.15 26.19
CA PRO A 138 9.76 2.48 26.46
C PRO A 138 10.30 3.52 25.46
N ALA A 139 9.60 4.65 25.33
CA ALA A 139 10.04 5.82 24.58
C ALA A 139 9.88 7.08 25.43
N GLY A 140 10.93 7.46 26.16
CA GLY A 140 10.86 8.56 27.12
C GLY A 140 9.86 8.25 28.23
N ARG A 141 8.80 9.06 28.35
CA ARG A 141 7.71 8.87 29.31
C ARG A 141 6.66 7.85 28.87
N LEU A 142 6.67 7.45 27.60
CA LEU A 142 5.74 6.44 27.09
C LEU A 142 6.21 5.05 27.50
N SER A 143 5.43 4.39 28.36
CA SER A 143 5.66 2.97 28.69
C SER A 143 5.34 2.08 27.49
N GLY A 144 5.93 0.88 27.46
CA GLY A 144 5.67 -0.12 26.42
C GLY A 144 4.17 -0.39 26.21
N PRO A 145 3.36 -0.63 27.27
CA PRO A 145 1.91 -0.83 27.13
C PRO A 145 1.18 0.36 26.49
N ILE A 146 1.55 1.61 26.83
CA ILE A 146 0.95 2.80 26.21
C ILE A 146 1.31 2.86 24.72
N ARG A 147 2.57 2.60 24.37
CA ARG A 147 3.01 2.57 22.95
C ARG A 147 2.26 1.50 22.17
N ALA A 148 2.07 0.32 22.75
CA ALA A 148 1.31 -0.77 22.15
C ALA A 148 -0.14 -0.37 21.87
N GLN A 149 -0.79 0.30 22.83
CA GLN A 149 -2.15 0.82 22.65
C GLN A 149 -2.23 1.84 21.51
N LYS A 150 -1.26 2.76 21.40
CA LYS A 150 -1.20 3.75 20.31
C LYS A 150 -0.92 3.07 18.96
N ALA A 151 -0.02 2.10 18.92
CA ALA A 151 0.27 1.29 17.72
C ALA A 151 -0.93 0.46 17.25
N ALA A 152 -1.81 0.06 18.17
CA ALA A 152 -3.03 -0.72 17.89
C ALA A 152 -4.24 0.11 17.44
N LYS A 153 -4.11 1.45 17.34
CA LYS A 153 -5.20 2.31 16.83
C LYS A 153 -5.60 1.86 15.40
N PRO A 154 -6.88 2.03 14.99
CA PRO A 154 -7.33 1.73 13.63
C PRO A 154 -6.43 2.37 12.56
N PHE A 155 -6.38 1.75 11.37
CA PHE A 155 -5.61 2.29 10.25
C PHE A 155 -6.22 3.61 9.77
N SER A 156 -5.37 4.59 9.49
CA SER A 156 -5.82 5.79 8.81
C SER A 156 -6.06 5.51 7.32
N TRP A 157 -6.80 6.40 6.67
CA TRP A 157 -7.01 6.33 5.23
C TRP A 157 -5.70 6.38 4.43
N VAL A 158 -4.71 7.15 4.88
CA VAL A 158 -3.39 7.25 4.22
C VAL A 158 -2.62 5.93 4.32
N GLU A 159 -2.67 5.26 5.47
CA GLU A 159 -1.99 3.97 5.65
C GLU A 159 -2.60 2.89 4.75
N GLU A 160 -3.94 2.80 4.71
CA GLU A 160 -4.63 1.81 3.89
C GLU A 160 -4.53 2.12 2.38
N SER A 161 -4.59 3.39 1.99
CA SER A 161 -4.44 3.78 0.59
C SER A 161 -3.02 3.56 0.08
N ASN A 162 -1.98 3.83 0.87
CA ASN A 162 -0.60 3.52 0.50
C ASN A 162 -0.35 2.02 0.33
N MET A 163 -0.97 1.18 1.16
CA MET A 163 -0.95 -0.27 0.99
C MET A 163 -1.59 -0.69 -0.34
N HIS A 164 -2.80 -0.19 -0.63
CA HIS A 164 -3.48 -0.49 -1.90
C HIS A 164 -2.71 0.01 -3.11
N TRP A 165 -2.21 1.25 -3.06
CA TRP A 165 -1.38 1.85 -4.10
C TRP A 165 -0.15 0.99 -4.43
N ALA A 166 0.55 0.51 -3.40
CA ALA A 166 1.70 -0.37 -3.57
C ALA A 166 1.32 -1.73 -4.17
N LEU A 167 0.24 -2.35 -3.68
CA LEU A 167 -0.26 -3.63 -4.20
C LEU A 167 -0.70 -3.53 -5.67
N TRP A 168 -1.40 -2.46 -6.04
CA TRP A 168 -1.80 -2.21 -7.43
C TRP A 168 -0.60 -2.03 -8.34
N HIS A 169 0.47 -1.36 -7.89
CA HIS A 169 1.71 -1.26 -8.67
C HIS A 169 2.43 -2.60 -8.81
N LEU A 170 2.51 -3.42 -7.75
CA LEU A 170 3.07 -4.77 -7.83
C LEU A 170 2.29 -5.63 -8.82
N ARG A 171 0.95 -5.55 -8.76
CA ARG A 171 0.05 -6.26 -9.67
C ARG A 171 0.24 -5.82 -11.11
N HIS A 172 0.16 -4.51 -11.36
CA HIS A 172 0.33 -3.94 -12.68
C HIS A 172 1.68 -4.26 -13.30
N TYR A 173 2.79 -4.10 -12.57
CA TYR A 173 4.11 -4.47 -13.07
C TYR A 173 4.18 -5.96 -13.44
N SER A 174 3.64 -6.83 -12.60
CA SER A 174 3.64 -8.27 -12.83
C SER A 174 2.79 -8.69 -14.02
N ASP A 175 1.59 -8.14 -14.15
CA ASP A 175 0.70 -8.38 -15.28
C ASP A 175 1.31 -7.87 -16.58
N LEU A 176 1.91 -6.68 -16.58
CA LEU A 176 2.58 -6.11 -17.75
C LEU A 176 3.78 -6.96 -18.18
N HIS A 177 4.59 -7.40 -17.22
CA HIS A 177 5.74 -8.26 -17.50
C HIS A 177 5.30 -9.61 -18.09
N ASN A 178 4.26 -10.24 -17.52
CA ASN A 178 3.71 -11.49 -18.03
C ASN A 178 3.06 -11.32 -19.40
N TYR A 179 2.34 -10.22 -19.61
CA TYR A 179 1.72 -9.86 -20.88
C TYR A 179 2.78 -9.68 -21.97
N ALA A 180 3.82 -8.90 -21.70
CA ALA A 180 4.93 -8.64 -22.61
C ALA A 180 5.71 -9.92 -22.95
N SER A 181 5.95 -10.77 -21.94
CA SER A 181 6.62 -12.06 -22.12
C SER A 181 5.79 -13.02 -22.96
N ARG A 182 4.46 -13.07 -22.76
CA ARG A 182 3.55 -13.93 -23.52
C ARG A 182 3.45 -13.54 -24.99
N LEU A 183 3.59 -12.26 -25.30
CA LEU A 183 3.55 -11.74 -26.67
C LEU A 183 4.93 -11.58 -27.30
N ASP A 184 5.98 -12.12 -26.66
CA ASP A 184 7.36 -12.06 -27.14
C ASP A 184 7.78 -10.63 -27.53
N TRP A 185 7.47 -9.65 -26.67
CA TRP A 185 7.83 -8.26 -26.92
C TRP A 185 9.35 -8.11 -27.15
N PRO A 186 9.77 -7.23 -28.06
CA PRO A 186 11.19 -7.02 -28.35
C PRO A 186 12.02 -6.65 -27.10
N GLU A 187 13.31 -6.97 -27.11
CA GLU A 187 14.23 -6.71 -25.99
C GLU A 187 14.24 -5.25 -25.53
N HIS A 188 14.14 -4.29 -26.47
CA HIS A 188 14.08 -2.87 -26.14
C HIS A 188 12.81 -2.51 -25.35
N SER A 189 11.66 -3.12 -25.67
CA SER A 189 10.42 -2.95 -24.92
C SER A 189 10.51 -3.62 -23.56
N MET A 190 11.10 -4.81 -23.46
CA MET A 190 11.33 -5.49 -22.16
C MET A 190 12.26 -4.69 -21.25
N LYS A 191 13.32 -4.09 -21.79
CA LYS A 191 14.18 -3.18 -21.04
C LYS A 191 13.38 -1.99 -20.50
N LYS A 192 12.47 -1.45 -21.30
CA LYS A 192 11.63 -0.32 -20.91
C LYS A 192 10.52 -0.70 -19.92
N VAL A 193 10.03 -1.95 -19.95
CA VAL A 193 9.21 -2.54 -18.87
C VAL A 193 9.98 -2.55 -17.55
N ASN A 194 11.27 -2.90 -17.56
CA ASN A 194 12.11 -2.87 -16.35
C ASN A 194 12.38 -1.45 -15.84
N GLU A 195 12.27 -0.42 -16.68
CA GLU A 195 12.29 0.99 -16.27
C GLU A 195 10.94 1.45 -15.64
N TYR A 196 10.16 0.52 -15.07
CA TYR A 196 8.80 0.72 -14.54
C TYR A 196 8.62 1.97 -13.67
N HIS A 197 9.50 2.16 -12.69
CA HIS A 197 9.44 3.29 -11.78
C HIS A 197 9.61 4.62 -12.50
N ILE A 198 10.43 4.68 -13.56
CA ILE A 198 10.73 5.91 -14.30
C ILE A 198 9.48 6.41 -15.02
N TRP A 199 8.83 5.54 -15.80
CA TRP A 199 7.68 5.97 -16.59
C TRP A 199 6.39 6.09 -15.77
N ASN A 200 6.27 5.39 -14.64
CA ASN A 200 5.21 5.68 -13.65
C ASN A 200 5.54 6.83 -12.68
N LYS A 201 6.66 7.54 -12.88
CA LYS A 201 7.08 8.70 -12.06
C LYS A 201 7.22 8.37 -10.56
N ILE A 202 7.56 7.12 -10.24
CA ILE A 202 7.77 6.63 -8.88
C ILE A 202 9.21 6.97 -8.46
N LYS A 203 9.34 7.83 -7.45
CA LYS A 203 10.65 8.23 -6.92
C LYS A 203 11.23 7.12 -6.04
N GLY A 204 12.55 7.06 -5.91
CA GLY A 204 13.24 5.99 -5.16
C GLY A 204 12.83 5.83 -3.70
N LEU A 205 12.40 6.90 -3.01
CA LEU A 205 11.84 6.77 -1.65
C LEU A 205 10.45 6.16 -1.67
N THR A 206 9.58 6.59 -2.57
CA THR A 206 8.24 6.00 -2.75
C THR A 206 8.33 4.54 -3.21
N ALA A 207 9.32 4.18 -4.02
CA ALA A 207 9.58 2.78 -4.40
C ALA A 207 9.88 1.86 -3.20
N GLU A 208 10.33 2.42 -2.06
CA GLU A 208 10.48 1.64 -0.83
C GLU A 208 9.12 1.17 -0.28
N VAL A 209 8.06 1.98 -0.43
CA VAL A 209 6.70 1.59 -0.01
C VAL A 209 6.28 0.31 -0.72
N ILE A 210 6.50 0.25 -2.05
CA ILE A 210 6.25 -0.94 -2.87
C ILE A 210 7.08 -2.13 -2.39
N SER A 211 8.37 -1.92 -2.15
CA SER A 211 9.30 -2.98 -1.73
C SER A 211 9.02 -3.50 -0.32
N THR A 212 8.49 -2.63 0.54
CA THR A 212 8.04 -2.97 1.90
C THR A 212 6.86 -3.92 1.85
N VAL A 213 5.87 -3.64 1.01
CA VAL A 213 4.72 -4.52 0.79
C VAL A 213 5.17 -5.86 0.21
N ALA A 214 6.05 -5.84 -0.80
CA ALA A 214 6.57 -7.07 -1.40
C ALA A 214 7.31 -7.96 -0.39
N ALA A 215 8.08 -7.37 0.53
CA ALA A 215 8.77 -8.13 1.58
C ALA A 215 7.78 -8.82 2.54
N VAL A 216 6.68 -8.16 2.90
CA VAL A 216 5.66 -8.78 3.76
C VAL A 216 4.85 -9.84 3.00
N LEU A 217 4.56 -9.61 1.73
CA LEU A 217 3.96 -10.64 0.87
C LEU A 217 4.85 -11.89 0.78
N SER A 218 6.18 -11.71 0.73
CA SER A 218 7.14 -12.82 0.80
C SER A 218 6.98 -13.63 2.07
N ASP A 219 6.95 -12.96 3.23
CA ASP A 219 6.78 -13.60 4.53
C ASP A 219 5.40 -14.30 4.67
N LEU A 220 4.39 -13.85 3.90
CA LEU A 220 3.06 -14.47 3.82
C LEU A 220 3.01 -15.68 2.87
N GLY A 221 4.11 -16.02 2.19
CA GLY A 221 4.25 -17.21 1.34
C GLY A 221 4.20 -16.95 -0.16
N LEU A 222 4.08 -15.69 -0.60
CA LEU A 222 4.28 -15.36 -2.02
C LEU A 222 5.77 -15.36 -2.36
N SER A 223 6.11 -15.55 -3.62
CA SER A 223 7.51 -15.67 -4.07
C SER A 223 7.88 -14.49 -4.98
N PRO A 224 8.29 -13.34 -4.43
CA PRO A 224 8.78 -12.22 -5.23
C PRO A 224 10.11 -12.55 -5.90
N ILE A 225 10.28 -12.10 -7.13
CA ILE A 225 11.57 -12.08 -7.84
C ILE A 225 12.11 -10.67 -7.81
N TYR A 226 13.26 -10.51 -7.16
CA TYR A 226 13.97 -9.25 -7.04
C TYR A 226 15.03 -9.11 -8.14
N SER A 227 15.01 -7.98 -8.84
CA SER A 227 15.99 -7.63 -9.88
C SER A 227 16.85 -6.44 -9.43
N TYR A 228 17.64 -6.63 -8.36
CA TYR A 228 18.58 -5.62 -7.90
C TYR A 228 19.91 -5.71 -8.66
N PRO A 229 20.46 -4.59 -9.17
CA PRO A 229 21.79 -4.57 -9.74
C PRO A 229 22.84 -5.09 -8.74
N TYR A 230 23.71 -5.99 -9.20
CA TYR A 230 24.90 -6.50 -8.47
C TYR A 230 24.69 -7.50 -7.32
N LEU A 231 23.46 -7.89 -6.97
CA LEU A 231 23.22 -8.85 -5.88
C LEU A 231 23.09 -10.31 -6.32
N GLY A 232 22.96 -10.59 -7.63
CA GLY A 232 22.51 -11.90 -8.08
C GLY A 232 21.02 -12.05 -7.72
N GLU A 233 20.22 -12.48 -8.68
CA GLU A 233 18.76 -12.42 -8.56
C GLU A 233 18.25 -13.31 -7.41
N HIS A 234 17.05 -13.00 -6.91
CA HIS A 234 16.19 -13.80 -6.00
C HIS A 234 16.15 -13.46 -4.50
N GLU A 235 17.02 -12.60 -3.96
CA GLU A 235 16.96 -12.25 -2.53
C GLU A 235 16.57 -10.79 -2.27
N GLU A 236 15.85 -10.58 -1.17
CA GLU A 236 15.48 -9.25 -0.69
C GLU A 236 16.72 -8.46 -0.28
N SER A 237 16.86 -7.25 -0.83
CA SER A 237 17.96 -6.34 -0.48
C SER A 237 17.98 -5.98 1.02
N ILE A 238 19.18 -6.01 1.61
CA ILE A 238 19.45 -5.45 2.94
C ILE A 238 19.36 -3.93 2.97
N GLN A 239 19.57 -3.25 1.84
CA GLN A 239 19.51 -1.79 1.70
C GLN A 239 18.12 -1.34 1.19
N GLY A 240 17.75 -0.10 1.52
CA GLY A 240 16.58 0.54 0.91
C GLY A 240 16.73 0.74 -0.59
N VAL A 241 15.61 0.68 -1.32
CA VAL A 241 15.55 0.76 -2.78
C VAL A 241 16.10 2.07 -3.32
N TRP A 242 16.04 3.14 -2.53
CA TRP A 242 16.63 4.44 -2.87
C TRP A 242 18.17 4.45 -2.98
N TRP A 243 18.85 3.36 -2.64
CA TRP A 243 20.29 3.21 -2.86
C TRP A 243 20.62 2.62 -4.24
N TYR A 244 19.63 2.04 -4.91
CA TYR A 244 19.78 1.51 -6.26
C TYR A 244 19.43 2.57 -7.30
N ARG A 245 19.75 2.26 -8.55
CA ARG A 245 19.42 3.15 -9.66
C ARG A 245 17.92 3.18 -9.90
N SER A 246 17.42 4.30 -10.44
CA SER A 246 15.99 4.50 -10.71
C SER A 246 15.41 3.49 -11.71
N GLU A 247 16.25 2.83 -12.51
CA GLU A 247 15.85 1.75 -13.43
C GLU A 247 15.56 0.42 -12.73
N THR A 248 15.77 0.31 -11.41
CA THR A 248 15.47 -0.91 -10.66
C THR A 248 13.95 -1.10 -10.63
N PRO A 249 13.39 -2.18 -11.19
CA PRO A 249 11.94 -2.39 -11.21
C PRO A 249 11.38 -2.78 -9.83
N PRO A 250 10.05 -2.73 -9.65
CA PRO A 250 9.38 -3.43 -8.55
C PRO A 250 9.71 -4.93 -8.56
N PRO A 251 9.54 -5.63 -7.42
CA PRO A 251 9.59 -7.09 -7.39
C PRO A 251 8.48 -7.70 -8.26
N LEU A 252 8.82 -8.73 -9.03
CA LEU A 252 7.90 -9.46 -9.91
C LEU A 252 7.21 -10.60 -9.15
N PHE A 253 5.90 -10.77 -9.34
CA PHE A 253 5.12 -11.89 -8.83
C PHE A 253 4.44 -12.65 -9.96
N TYR A 254 4.61 -13.97 -10.04
CA TYR A 254 3.88 -14.78 -11.02
C TYR A 254 2.44 -15.10 -10.61
N SER A 255 2.16 -15.07 -9.31
CA SER A 255 0.83 -15.22 -8.75
C SER A 255 0.70 -14.38 -7.47
N PHE A 256 -0.52 -13.94 -7.20
CA PHE A 256 -0.93 -13.27 -5.96
C PHE A 256 -1.82 -14.18 -5.11
N ASP A 257 -1.93 -15.45 -5.47
CA ASP A 257 -2.76 -16.43 -4.76
C ASP A 257 -2.02 -16.95 -3.53
N LEU A 258 -2.62 -16.77 -2.35
CA LEU A 258 -2.12 -17.34 -1.11
C LEU A 258 -2.66 -18.78 -0.97
N GLU A 259 -1.78 -19.79 -0.89
CA GLU A 259 -2.14 -21.22 -0.85
C GLU A 259 -2.92 -21.65 0.42
N GLY A 260 -3.21 -20.76 1.37
CA GLY A 260 -3.96 -21.03 2.60
C GLY A 260 -5.35 -20.39 2.61
N SER A 261 -6.40 -21.19 2.84
CA SER A 261 -7.80 -20.72 2.91
C SER A 261 -7.95 -19.53 3.88
N MET A 262 -8.40 -18.41 3.34
CA MET A 262 -8.39 -17.11 3.99
C MET A 262 -9.49 -16.97 5.04
N ASP A 263 -9.20 -17.33 6.31
CA ASP A 263 -9.75 -16.59 7.45
C ASP A 263 -8.97 -15.26 7.56
N ILE A 264 -9.20 -14.37 6.59
CA ILE A 264 -8.72 -12.99 6.67
C ILE A 264 -9.84 -12.18 7.28
N ALA A 265 -9.59 -11.61 8.45
CA ALA A 265 -10.44 -10.55 8.98
C ALA A 265 -10.38 -9.37 8.00
N ILE A 266 -11.46 -9.18 7.26
CA ILE A 266 -11.65 -8.02 6.40
C ILE A 266 -12.37 -6.98 7.24
N TRP A 267 -11.89 -5.76 7.20
CA TRP A 267 -12.53 -4.61 7.82
C TRP A 267 -13.06 -3.65 6.76
N PRO A 268 -14.08 -2.85 7.10
CA PRO A 268 -14.50 -1.76 6.23
C PRO A 268 -13.36 -0.76 6.08
N SER A 269 -13.12 -0.31 4.85
CA SER A 269 -12.12 0.72 4.59
C SER A 269 -12.43 2.01 5.36
N PRO A 270 -11.41 2.73 5.85
CA PRO A 270 -11.61 4.00 6.54
C PRO A 270 -12.29 5.02 5.61
N PRO A 271 -13.10 5.94 6.16
CA PRO A 271 -13.72 6.99 5.37
C PRO A 271 -12.66 7.92 4.78
N ILE A 272 -13.00 8.59 3.67
CA ILE A 272 -12.17 9.64 3.09
C ILE A 272 -11.99 10.75 4.14
N PRO A 273 -10.75 11.19 4.42
CA PRO A 273 -10.47 12.20 5.43
C PRO A 273 -11.11 13.54 5.05
N SER A 274 -11.54 14.32 6.05
CA SER A 274 -12.02 15.68 5.86
C SER A 274 -10.89 16.60 5.41
N ASP A 275 -11.22 17.59 4.59
CA ASP A 275 -10.30 18.69 4.28
C ASP A 275 -10.31 19.68 5.45
N ASP A 276 -9.42 19.46 6.42
CA ASP A 276 -9.23 20.36 7.55
C ASP A 276 -7.74 20.57 7.88
N ILE A 277 -7.47 21.64 8.63
CA ILE A 277 -6.11 22.06 8.98
C ILE A 277 -5.36 21.04 9.84
N VAL A 278 -6.06 20.22 10.62
CA VAL A 278 -5.43 19.21 11.49
C VAL A 278 -5.00 18.02 10.63
N ILE A 279 -5.88 17.55 9.75
CA ILE A 279 -5.60 16.48 8.77
C ILE A 279 -4.42 16.87 7.87
N ASP A 280 -4.42 18.07 7.31
CA ASP A 280 -3.30 18.57 6.49
C ASP A 280 -2.00 18.63 7.30
N ALA A 281 -2.05 19.18 8.51
CA ALA A 281 -0.87 19.31 9.36
C ALA A 281 -0.25 17.98 9.82
N TRP A 282 -1.03 16.91 9.88
CA TRP A 282 -0.56 15.55 10.16
C TRP A 282 -0.29 14.74 8.89
N HIS A 283 -0.45 15.34 7.70
CA HIS A 283 -0.32 14.67 6.41
C HIS A 283 -1.24 13.44 6.31
N LEU A 284 -2.49 13.61 6.74
CA LEU A 284 -3.53 12.59 6.72
C LEU A 284 -4.53 12.79 5.57
N ASP A 285 -4.25 13.74 4.68
CA ASP A 285 -5.12 14.13 3.57
C ASP A 285 -4.98 13.21 2.35
N VAL A 286 -5.94 13.30 1.42
CA VAL A 286 -5.99 12.46 0.22
C VAL A 286 -4.80 12.62 -0.73
N SER A 287 -4.12 13.77 -0.71
CA SER A 287 -2.95 14.02 -1.58
C SER A 287 -1.73 13.19 -1.18
N ARG A 288 -1.77 12.55 -0.01
CA ARG A 288 -0.69 11.72 0.54
C ARG A 288 -0.70 10.28 0.06
N CYS A 289 -1.75 9.86 -0.66
CA CYS A 289 -1.77 8.57 -1.33
C CYS A 289 -0.62 8.47 -2.36
N GLY A 290 0.20 7.43 -2.26
CA GLY A 290 1.36 7.21 -3.13
C GLY A 290 2.49 8.21 -2.92
N GLN A 291 2.47 9.01 -1.86
CA GLN A 291 3.56 9.92 -1.51
C GLN A 291 4.53 9.28 -0.52
N THR A 292 5.77 9.74 -0.55
CA THR A 292 6.78 9.34 0.44
C THR A 292 6.38 9.86 1.83
N PRO A 293 6.25 9.00 2.85
CA PRO A 293 6.05 9.47 4.22
C PRO A 293 7.25 10.30 4.70
N PRO A 294 7.06 11.48 5.34
CA PRO A 294 8.16 12.40 5.66
C PRO A 294 9.28 11.77 6.49
N HIS A 295 8.91 10.90 7.44
CA HIS A 295 9.89 10.24 8.31
C HIS A 295 10.78 9.25 7.59
N LEU A 296 10.42 8.80 6.39
CA LEU A 296 11.29 7.95 5.57
C LEU A 296 12.54 8.70 5.10
N GLU A 297 12.38 9.98 4.73
CA GLU A 297 13.51 10.83 4.36
C GLU A 297 14.43 11.09 5.56
N TRP A 298 13.83 11.29 6.75
CA TRP A 298 14.58 11.42 8.00
C TRP A 298 15.35 10.16 8.34
N TYR A 299 14.70 8.99 8.23
CA TYR A 299 15.35 7.70 8.41
C TYR A 299 16.52 7.51 7.44
N LYS A 300 16.33 7.78 6.14
CA LYS A 300 17.39 7.67 5.14
C LYS A 300 18.60 8.54 5.50
N ASN A 301 18.36 9.81 5.83
CA ASN A 301 19.43 10.74 6.18
C ASN A 301 20.15 10.31 7.46
N TRP A 302 19.40 9.87 8.46
CA TRP A 302 19.92 9.32 9.70
C TRP A 302 20.80 8.08 9.47
N ALA A 303 20.27 7.07 8.78
CA ALA A 303 20.93 5.81 8.52
C ALA A 303 22.24 6.02 7.76
N ARG A 304 22.23 6.95 6.79
CA ARG A 304 23.44 7.39 6.09
C ARG A 304 24.47 8.01 7.04
N ILE A 305 24.09 8.99 7.86
CA ILE A 305 25.03 9.65 8.78
C ILE A 305 25.64 8.61 9.73
N ARG A 306 24.84 7.74 10.35
CA ARG A 306 25.33 6.72 11.29
C ARG A 306 26.25 5.69 10.65
N ALA A 307 25.99 5.32 9.39
CA ALA A 307 26.85 4.38 8.68
C ALA A 307 28.28 4.91 8.53
N TYR A 308 28.47 6.23 8.45
CA TYR A 308 29.77 6.88 8.18
C TYR A 308 30.35 7.69 9.35
N GLU A 309 29.68 7.74 10.50
CA GLU A 309 30.13 8.53 11.66
C GLU A 309 31.36 7.94 12.37
N ARG A 310 31.59 6.63 12.24
CA ARG A 310 32.70 5.91 12.89
C ARG A 310 33.87 5.69 11.93
N GLN A 311 35.08 5.58 12.48
CA GLN A 311 36.29 5.19 11.72
C GLN A 311 36.12 3.85 10.98
N ILE A 312 35.31 2.94 11.53
CA ILE A 312 34.86 1.71 10.87
C ILE A 312 33.36 1.85 10.62
N PRO A 313 32.90 1.85 9.35
CA PRO A 313 31.49 1.96 9.01
C PRO A 313 30.64 0.90 9.71
N ASN A 314 29.53 1.30 10.34
CA ASN A 314 28.54 0.37 10.85
C ASN A 314 27.33 0.34 9.92
N TYR A 315 27.16 -0.73 9.15
CA TYR A 315 26.08 -0.86 8.18
C TYR A 315 24.77 -1.38 8.77
N THR A 316 24.72 -1.68 10.07
CA THR A 316 23.50 -2.09 10.78
C THR A 316 22.32 -1.16 10.53
N PRO A 317 22.46 0.19 10.61
CA PRO A 317 21.36 1.12 10.34
C PRO A 317 20.91 1.12 8.88
N LEU A 318 21.71 0.58 7.95
CA LEU A 318 21.30 0.41 6.56
C LEU A 318 20.43 -0.84 6.35
N ARG A 319 20.41 -1.78 7.31
CA ARG A 319 19.62 -3.01 7.22
C ARG A 319 18.13 -2.70 7.36
N ILE A 320 17.45 -2.59 6.23
CA ILE A 320 16.07 -2.12 6.17
C ILE A 320 15.02 -3.22 6.43
N GLN A 321 15.41 -4.48 6.28
CA GLN A 321 14.51 -5.64 6.32
C GLN A 321 13.59 -5.67 7.56
N PRO A 322 14.07 -5.45 8.81
CA PRO A 322 13.20 -5.44 9.98
C PRO A 322 12.15 -4.34 9.92
N TYR A 323 12.54 -3.15 9.45
CA TYR A 323 11.67 -2.00 9.34
C TYR A 323 10.53 -2.22 8.33
N ARG A 324 10.79 -2.96 7.24
CA ARG A 324 9.75 -3.38 6.29
C ARG A 324 8.67 -4.24 6.97
N ARG A 325 9.07 -5.23 7.77
CA ARG A 325 8.14 -6.13 8.49
C ARG A 325 7.30 -5.42 9.54
N LEU A 326 7.82 -4.31 10.06
CA LEU A 326 7.13 -3.47 11.02
C LEU A 326 6.21 -2.45 10.35
N GLY A 327 6.21 -2.34 9.00
CA GLY A 327 5.38 -1.38 8.28
C GLY A 327 5.74 0.09 8.52
N VAL A 328 6.93 0.40 9.06
CA VAL A 328 7.28 1.79 9.43
C VAL A 328 7.35 2.74 8.24
N PHE A 329 7.39 2.21 7.01
CA PHE A 329 7.32 2.99 5.77
C PHE A 329 5.91 3.09 5.19
N ILE A 330 4.92 2.46 5.83
CA ILE A 330 3.49 2.54 5.53
C ILE A 330 2.78 3.46 6.54
N TRP A 331 3.19 3.40 7.81
CA TRP A 331 2.56 4.16 8.89
C TRP A 331 2.58 5.66 8.65
N ASP A 332 1.48 6.31 9.02
CA ASP A 332 1.38 7.76 8.92
C ASP A 332 2.19 8.47 10.02
N VAL A 333 2.34 9.78 9.83
CA VAL A 333 3.10 10.64 10.74
C VAL A 333 2.51 10.59 12.16
N TRP A 334 1.18 10.52 12.30
CA TRP A 334 0.53 10.49 13.60
C TRP A 334 0.81 9.19 14.36
N ARG A 335 0.72 8.02 13.72
CA ARG A 335 1.07 6.73 14.36
C ARG A 335 2.53 6.70 14.78
N MET A 336 3.43 7.19 13.92
CA MET A 336 4.85 7.27 14.23
C MET A 336 5.14 8.25 15.37
N TYR A 337 4.42 9.38 15.43
CA TYR A 337 4.56 10.36 16.50
C TYR A 337 4.00 9.86 17.83
N SER A 338 2.77 9.35 17.84
CA SER A 338 2.06 8.88 19.04
C SER A 338 2.73 7.66 19.69
N THR A 339 3.49 6.88 18.93
CA THR A 339 4.32 5.77 19.45
C THR A 339 5.73 6.22 19.86
N GLY A 340 6.04 7.51 19.76
CA GLY A 340 7.31 8.10 20.16
C GLY A 340 8.47 7.82 19.20
N LEU A 341 8.20 7.44 17.96
CA LEU A 341 9.23 7.12 16.97
C LEU A 341 9.66 8.29 16.11
N ILE A 342 8.91 9.39 16.07
CA ILE A 342 9.32 10.62 15.40
C ILE A 342 9.07 11.83 16.27
N MET A 343 9.83 12.89 15.99
CA MET A 343 9.51 14.22 16.49
C MET A 343 8.74 14.95 15.40
N TRP A 344 7.55 15.43 15.73
CA TRP A 344 6.69 16.21 14.84
C TRP A 344 6.17 17.43 15.62
N ASN A 345 6.04 18.58 14.95
CA ASN A 345 5.39 19.77 15.50
C ASN A 345 5.79 20.19 16.92
N SER A 346 7.09 20.18 17.25
CA SER A 346 7.59 20.55 18.58
C SER A 346 7.65 22.07 18.82
N ARG A 347 7.03 22.90 17.97
CA ARG A 347 7.07 24.37 18.06
C ARG A 347 5.65 24.95 18.16
N PRO A 348 5.42 25.99 18.97
CA PRO A 348 4.10 26.64 19.08
C PRO A 348 3.68 27.34 17.77
N PRO A 349 2.35 27.41 17.48
CA PRO A 349 1.26 26.77 18.22
C PRO A 349 1.22 25.25 17.98
N LEU A 350 0.89 24.49 19.02
CA LEU A 350 0.77 23.04 18.93
C LEU A 350 -0.44 22.67 18.07
N ILE A 351 -0.23 21.73 17.17
CA ILE A 351 -1.29 21.20 16.31
C ILE A 351 -2.07 20.16 17.11
N PRO A 352 -3.42 20.25 17.18
CA PRO A 352 -4.24 19.28 17.88
C PRO A 352 -4.00 17.84 17.41
N ALA A 353 -4.18 16.87 18.31
CA ALA A 353 -4.19 15.46 17.93
C ALA A 353 -5.39 15.18 17.01
N PRO A 354 -5.21 14.43 15.90
CA PRO A 354 -6.29 14.14 14.94
C PRO A 354 -7.39 13.26 15.55
N ASP A 355 -7.07 12.48 16.57
CA ASP A 355 -8.02 11.63 17.31
C ASP A 355 -8.49 12.27 18.63
N TRP A 356 -8.24 13.57 18.83
CA TRP A 356 -8.59 14.34 20.04
C TRP A 356 -7.98 13.78 21.34
N ASP A 357 -6.91 12.99 21.22
CA ASP A 357 -6.23 12.36 22.34
C ASP A 357 -5.38 13.39 23.11
N ALA A 358 -6.04 14.10 24.02
CA ALA A 358 -5.46 15.19 24.82
C ALA A 358 -4.25 14.74 25.65
N GLU A 359 -4.20 13.45 26.02
CA GLU A 359 -3.10 12.90 26.81
C GLU A 359 -1.78 12.85 26.02
N VAL A 360 -1.79 12.78 24.69
CA VAL A 360 -0.55 12.67 23.88
C VAL A 360 0.29 13.94 23.93
N GLY A 361 -0.35 15.12 23.93
CA GLY A 361 0.33 16.41 24.04
C GLY A 361 1.06 16.57 25.38
N GLU A 362 0.49 16.02 26.46
CA GLU A 362 1.04 16.07 27.82
C GLU A 362 2.03 14.91 28.10
N LEU A 363 1.79 13.71 27.57
CA LEU A 363 2.62 12.50 27.75
C LEU A 363 3.93 12.54 26.95
N ILE A 364 3.89 13.04 25.71
CA ILE A 364 5.11 13.26 24.89
C ILE A 364 5.82 14.56 25.33
N GLY A 365 5.09 15.44 26.04
CA GLY A 365 5.59 16.44 26.97
C GLY A 365 6.94 17.06 26.59
N LEU A 366 6.92 17.96 25.59
CA LEU A 366 7.73 19.19 25.46
C LEU A 366 9.25 19.13 25.75
N GLY A 367 9.85 17.96 25.90
CA GLY A 367 11.29 17.79 26.01
C GLY A 367 11.87 17.63 24.62
N HIS A 368 12.90 18.40 24.29
CA HIS A 368 13.84 17.99 23.26
C HIS A 368 14.36 16.60 23.63
N VAL A 369 13.82 15.56 23.01
CA VAL A 369 14.41 14.23 23.03
C VAL A 369 15.74 14.37 22.32
N ALA A 370 16.85 14.08 23.02
CA ALA A 370 18.16 14.17 22.41
C ALA A 370 18.17 13.27 21.16
N MET A 371 18.78 13.74 20.07
CA MET A 371 18.85 12.99 18.81
C MET A 371 19.39 11.56 19.02
N VAL A 372 20.28 11.37 20.00
CA VAL A 372 20.81 10.07 20.44
C VAL A 372 19.71 9.13 20.94
N GLU A 373 18.78 9.61 21.76
CA GLU A 373 17.67 8.81 22.28
C GLU A 373 16.73 8.43 21.15
N TRP A 374 16.41 9.36 20.25
CA TRP A 374 15.61 9.09 19.06
C TRP A 374 16.23 7.98 18.19
N HIS A 375 17.54 8.05 17.94
CA HIS A 375 18.28 7.00 17.22
C HIS A 375 18.20 5.64 17.92
N SER A 376 18.30 5.63 19.26
CA SER A 376 18.21 4.40 20.05
C SER A 376 16.84 3.73 19.88
N ARG A 377 15.76 4.52 19.78
CA ARG A 377 14.40 3.98 19.57
C ARG A 377 14.29 3.26 18.23
N TRP A 378 14.81 3.85 17.15
CA TRP A 378 14.85 3.21 15.83
C TRP A 378 15.69 1.94 15.81
N LEU A 379 16.90 1.98 16.39
CA LEU A 379 17.75 0.79 16.48
C LEU A 379 17.10 -0.35 17.28
N THR A 380 16.33 -0.01 18.32
CA THR A 380 15.59 -1.01 19.11
C THR A 380 14.53 -1.73 18.28
N LEU A 381 13.94 -1.07 17.28
CA LEU A 381 12.96 -1.70 16.40
C LEU A 381 13.58 -2.84 15.56
N ALA A 382 14.84 -2.71 15.17
CA ALA A 382 15.54 -3.75 14.41
C ALA A 382 15.94 -4.98 15.25
N GLY A 383 15.75 -4.92 16.57
CA GLY A 383 16.15 -5.95 17.51
C GLY A 383 17.67 -6.02 17.74
N THR A 384 18.09 -6.83 18.72
CA THR A 384 19.51 -7.12 18.99
C THR A 384 20.14 -8.09 18.00
N THR A 385 19.37 -8.65 17.06
CA THR A 385 19.86 -9.49 15.96
C THR A 385 20.38 -8.64 14.80
N CYS A 386 21.32 -7.75 15.12
CA CYS A 386 22.24 -7.15 14.17
C CYS A 386 23.68 -7.39 14.64
#